data_AF-A0A838KK65-F1
#
_entry.id   AF-A0A838KK65-F1
#
_cell.length_a   1.000
_cell.length_b   1.000
_cell.length_c   1.000
_cell.angle_alpha   90.00
_cell.angle_beta   90.00
_cell.angle_gamma   90.00
#
_symmetry.space_group_name_H-M   'P 1'
#
loop_
_entity.id
_entity.type
_entity.pdbx_description
1 polymer ?
#
loop_
_entity_poly.entity_id
_entity_poly.type
_entity_poly.pdbx_seq_one_letter_code
_entity_poly.pdbx_strand_id
1 'polypeptide(L)'
;MTVFRHRRRGMVAVELPPYAAGLLASLVRQLVELLSDGEARAVATEDPLEAMLDLGGPRDTPEDPALRRLLPDAHRDDPEASAEFRRFTERGLRESKVADAMVVLETLGVPDDEQG
;
A
#
# COMPACT_ATOMS: atom_id res chain seq x y z
N MET A 1 19.76 -12.37 -13.63
CA MET A 1 19.83 -12.13 -12.17
C MET A 1 19.93 -10.63 -11.97
N THR A 2 18.84 -10.00 -11.53
CA THR A 2 18.76 -8.53 -11.41
C THR A 2 19.51 -8.10 -10.16
N VAL A 3 20.52 -7.23 -10.30
CA VAL A 3 21.33 -6.78 -9.17
C VAL A 3 20.88 -5.38 -8.76
N PHE A 4 20.29 -5.28 -7.56
CA PHE A 4 20.05 -3.98 -6.93
C PHE A 4 21.39 -3.43 -6.42
N ARG A 5 21.72 -2.20 -6.82
CA ARG A 5 22.93 -1.51 -6.37
C ARG A 5 22.55 -0.26 -5.58
N HIS A 6 23.02 -0.20 -4.35
CA HIS A 6 22.96 1.01 -3.54
C HIS A 6 23.87 2.08 -4.15
N ARG A 7 23.36 3.30 -4.31
CA ARG A 7 24.11 4.47 -4.78
C ARG A 7 24.38 5.42 -3.60
N ARG A 8 25.23 6.42 -3.82
CA ARG A 8 25.45 7.47 -2.80
C ARG A 8 24.15 8.22 -2.54
N ARG A 9 23.95 8.71 -1.31
CA ARG A 9 22.76 9.46 -0.85
C ARG A 9 21.45 8.65 -0.77
N GLY A 10 21.50 7.34 -0.50
CA GLY A 10 20.28 6.55 -0.23
C GLY A 10 19.47 6.14 -1.46
N MET A 11 19.96 6.42 -2.67
CA MET A 11 19.30 5.97 -3.90
C MET A 11 19.58 4.49 -4.19
N VAL A 12 18.60 3.78 -4.73
CA VAL A 12 18.74 2.41 -5.24
C VAL A 12 18.63 2.44 -6.76
N ALA A 13 19.58 1.79 -7.44
CA ALA A 13 19.56 1.63 -8.89
C ALA A 13 19.43 0.15 -9.26
N VAL A 14 18.64 -0.13 -10.29
CA VAL A 14 18.42 -1.48 -10.82
C VAL A 14 18.39 -1.41 -12.34
N GLU A 15 18.98 -2.42 -13.00
CA GLU A 15 18.87 -2.60 -14.45
C GLU A 15 17.80 -3.64 -14.72
N LEU A 16 16.72 -3.24 -15.39
CA LEU A 16 15.58 -4.11 -15.70
C LEU A 16 15.44 -4.26 -17.22
N PRO A 17 15.24 -5.48 -17.75
CA PRO A 17 14.82 -5.64 -19.13
C PRO A 17 13.41 -5.02 -19.30
N PRO A 18 13.04 -4.56 -20.52
CA PRO A 18 11.76 -3.87 -20.76
C PRO A 18 10.53 -4.62 -20.25
N TYR A 19 10.48 -5.95 -20.45
CA TYR A 19 9.37 -6.78 -19.98
C TYR A 19 9.25 -6.78 -18.44
N ALA A 20 10.37 -6.75 -17.73
CA ALA A 20 10.36 -6.78 -16.26
C ALA A 20 9.96 -5.42 -15.69
N ALA A 21 10.36 -4.32 -16.35
CA ALA A 21 9.88 -2.98 -16.01
C ALA A 21 8.36 -2.88 -16.22
N GLY A 22 7.84 -3.38 -17.34
CA GLY A 22 6.40 -3.42 -17.61
C GLY A 22 5.62 -4.28 -16.61
N LEU A 23 6.11 -5.48 -16.31
CA LEU A 23 5.49 -6.36 -15.30
C LEU A 23 5.49 -5.71 -13.90
N LEU A 24 6.61 -5.09 -13.50
CA LEU A 24 6.69 -4.40 -12.22
C LEU A 24 5.72 -3.21 -12.17
N ALA A 25 5.63 -2.41 -13.23
CA ALA A 25 4.67 -1.31 -13.31
C ALA A 25 3.22 -1.82 -13.18
N SER A 26 2.87 -2.90 -13.87
CA SER A 26 1.55 -3.54 -13.75
C SER A 26 1.24 -3.98 -12.32
N LEU A 27 2.18 -4.68 -11.66
CA LEU A 27 2.00 -5.12 -10.28
C LEU A 27 1.90 -3.96 -9.28
N VAL A 28 2.65 -2.88 -9.51
CA VAL A 28 2.60 -1.68 -8.66
C VAL A 28 1.30 -0.91 -8.84
N ARG A 29 0.73 -0.86 -10.05
CA ARG A 29 -0.62 -0.29 -10.27
C ARG A 29 -1.70 -1.10 -9.54
N GLN A 30 -1.66 -2.43 -9.68
CA GLN A 30 -2.56 -3.33 -8.95
C GLN A 30 -2.43 -3.15 -7.42
N LEU A 31 -1.22 -2.88 -6.92
CA LEU A 31 -1.00 -2.57 -5.52
C LEU A 31 -1.66 -1.25 -5.10
N VAL A 32 -1.56 -0.20 -5.93
CA VAL A 32 -2.21 1.09 -5.67
C VAL A 32 -3.74 0.92 -5.63
N GLU A 33 -4.32 0.22 -6.58
CA GLU A 33 -5.75 -0.11 -6.61
C GLU A 33 -6.17 -0.85 -5.34
N LEU A 34 -5.47 -1.93 -5.00
CA LEU A 34 -5.76 -2.73 -3.81
C LEU A 34 -5.72 -1.91 -2.50
N LEU A 35 -4.76 -0.99 -2.38
CA LEU A 35 -4.62 -0.16 -1.19
C LEU A 35 -5.70 0.92 -1.11
N SER A 36 -6.11 1.48 -2.26
CA SER A 36 -7.11 2.54 -2.37
C SER A 36 -8.55 2.01 -2.15
N ASP A 37 -8.86 0.82 -2.69
CA ASP A 37 -10.18 0.19 -2.53
C ASP A 37 -10.52 -0.12 -1.07
N GLY A 38 -9.50 -0.49 -0.28
CA GLY A 38 -9.68 -0.77 1.15
C GLY A 38 -10.08 0.47 1.96
N GLU A 39 -9.63 1.67 1.57
CA GLU A 39 -10.03 2.92 2.24
C GLU A 39 -11.49 3.24 1.97
N ALA A 40 -11.95 3.08 0.73
CA ALA A 40 -13.35 3.27 0.36
C ALA A 40 -14.29 2.36 1.17
N ARG A 41 -13.85 1.14 1.51
CA ARG A 41 -14.59 0.22 2.37
C ARG A 41 -14.61 0.65 3.84
N ALA A 42 -13.50 1.17 4.36
CA ALA A 42 -13.33 1.52 5.77
C ALA A 42 -14.06 2.81 6.19
N VAL A 43 -14.22 3.76 5.27
CA VAL A 43 -14.91 5.04 5.52
C VAL A 43 -16.44 4.89 5.62
N ALA A 44 -16.99 3.72 5.29
CA ALA A 44 -18.42 3.41 5.44
C ALA A 44 -18.83 3.15 6.92
N THR A 45 -18.40 4.00 7.85
CA THR A 45 -18.80 3.92 9.26
C THR A 45 -20.25 4.38 9.42
N GLU A 46 -21.03 3.67 10.23
CA GLU A 46 -22.45 3.98 10.45
C GLU A 46 -22.70 5.20 11.38
N ASP A 47 -21.68 5.69 12.11
CA ASP A 47 -21.80 6.80 13.08
C ASP A 47 -21.27 8.16 12.53
N PRO A 48 -22.15 9.17 12.35
CA PRO A 48 -21.76 10.50 11.93
C PRO A 48 -20.71 11.20 12.82
N LEU A 49 -20.69 10.93 14.13
CA LEU A 49 -19.74 11.55 15.06
C LEU A 49 -18.32 10.97 14.89
N GLU A 50 -18.19 9.65 14.71
CA GLU A 50 -16.89 9.03 14.42
C GLU A 50 -16.31 9.55 13.10
N ALA A 51 -17.16 9.73 12.08
CA ALA A 51 -16.75 10.30 10.80
C ALA A 51 -16.26 11.76 10.92
N MET A 52 -16.93 12.58 11.74
CA MET A 52 -16.50 13.97 11.97
C MET A 52 -15.16 14.08 12.71
N LEU A 53 -14.85 13.10 13.56
CA LEU A 53 -13.64 13.06 14.37
C LEU A 53 -12.50 12.26 13.73
N ASP A 54 -12.72 11.73 12.51
CA ASP A 54 -11.80 10.81 11.83
C ASP A 54 -11.38 9.62 12.73
N LEU A 55 -12.31 9.19 13.58
CA LEU A 55 -12.16 8.03 14.46
C LEU A 55 -12.69 6.76 13.77
N GLY A 56 -13.16 6.86 12.53
CA GLY A 56 -13.49 5.73 11.68
C GLY A 56 -12.22 5.04 11.17
N GLY A 57 -12.26 3.73 11.01
CA GLY A 57 -11.11 2.98 10.50
C GLY A 57 -11.30 1.46 10.62
N PRO A 58 -10.54 0.68 9.84
CA PRO A 58 -10.64 -0.77 9.86
C PRO A 58 -10.15 -1.30 11.22
N ARG A 59 -11.03 -2.06 11.90
CA ARG A 59 -10.71 -2.73 13.17
C ARG A 59 -10.40 -4.20 12.98
N ASP A 60 -10.91 -4.82 11.94
CA ASP A 60 -10.68 -6.23 11.66
C ASP A 60 -9.36 -6.45 10.92
N THR A 61 -8.74 -7.61 11.13
CA THR A 61 -7.58 -8.02 10.34
C THR A 61 -7.99 -8.21 8.88
N PRO A 62 -7.19 -7.73 7.90
CA PRO A 62 -7.50 -7.93 6.48
C PRO A 62 -7.63 -9.42 6.12
N GLU A 63 -8.68 -9.79 5.39
CA GLU A 63 -8.87 -11.17 4.90
C GLU A 63 -7.83 -11.51 3.82
N ASP A 64 -7.53 -10.53 2.96
CA ASP A 64 -6.60 -10.67 1.86
C ASP A 64 -5.14 -10.91 2.36
N PRO A 65 -4.46 -11.97 1.89
CA PRO A 65 -3.11 -12.31 2.32
C PRO A 65 -2.03 -11.32 1.84
N ALA A 66 -2.23 -10.58 0.76
CA ALA A 66 -1.37 -9.46 0.37
C ALA A 66 -1.55 -8.28 1.31
N LEU A 67 -2.79 -7.91 1.67
CA LEU A 67 -3.03 -6.85 2.65
C LEU A 67 -2.44 -7.18 4.02
N ARG A 68 -2.54 -8.43 4.51
CA ARG A 68 -1.88 -8.85 5.76
C ARG A 68 -0.35 -8.71 5.74
N ARG A 69 0.28 -8.88 4.57
CA ARG A 69 1.73 -8.68 4.42
C ARG A 69 2.10 -7.21 4.38
N LEU A 70 1.25 -6.39 3.77
CA LEU A 70 1.48 -4.95 3.62
C LEU A 70 1.16 -4.20 4.92
N LEU A 71 0.10 -4.61 5.62
CA LEU A 71 -0.49 -3.99 6.80
C LEU A 71 -0.48 -5.01 7.95
N PRO A 72 0.72 -5.37 8.46
CA PRO A 72 0.84 -6.37 9.51
C PRO A 72 0.36 -5.84 10.85
N ASP A 73 -0.07 -6.76 11.72
CA ASP A 73 -0.45 -6.44 13.10
C ASP A 73 0.76 -5.92 13.90
N ALA A 74 0.55 -4.84 14.65
CA ALA A 74 1.57 -4.25 15.51
C ALA A 74 1.85 -5.10 16.76
N HIS A 75 0.84 -5.84 17.24
CA HIS A 75 0.93 -6.69 18.43
C HIS A 75 0.52 -8.12 18.10
N ARG A 76 1.46 -9.07 18.27
CA ARG A 76 1.25 -10.48 17.89
C ARG A 76 0.32 -11.23 18.84
N ASP A 77 0.35 -10.89 20.12
CA ASP A 77 -0.34 -11.61 21.18
C ASP A 77 -1.53 -10.82 21.76
N ASP A 78 -1.81 -9.64 21.21
CA ASP A 78 -2.89 -8.75 21.66
C ASP A 78 -3.74 -8.27 20.46
N PRO A 79 -4.80 -9.02 20.10
CA PRO A 79 -5.67 -8.68 18.98
C PRO A 79 -6.42 -7.35 19.18
N GLU A 80 -6.75 -6.99 20.43
CA GLU A 80 -7.49 -5.78 20.77
C GLU A 80 -6.59 -4.55 20.59
N ALA A 81 -5.37 -4.59 21.11
CA ALA A 81 -4.37 -3.55 20.86
C ALA A 81 -4.05 -3.41 19.36
N SER A 82 -3.96 -4.51 18.62
CA SER A 82 -3.78 -4.48 17.17
C SER A 82 -4.96 -3.85 16.43
N ALA A 83 -6.21 -4.07 16.89
CA ALA A 83 -7.40 -3.46 16.30
C ALA A 83 -7.42 -1.93 16.49
N GLU A 84 -7.11 -1.45 17.70
CA GLU A 84 -7.01 -0.02 17.98
C GLU A 84 -5.83 0.62 17.22
N PHE A 85 -4.70 -0.07 17.11
CA PHE A 85 -3.57 0.40 16.31
C PHE A 85 -3.94 0.55 14.83
N ARG A 86 -4.63 -0.44 14.24
CA ARG A 86 -5.09 -0.38 12.84
C ARG A 86 -6.03 0.81 12.63
N ARG A 87 -7.01 0.97 13.51
CA ARG A 87 -7.99 2.06 13.48
C ARG A 87 -7.33 3.43 13.31
N PHE A 88 -6.23 3.69 14.01
CA PHE A 88 -5.57 5.00 14.00
C PHE A 88 -4.40 5.15 13.02
N THR A 89 -3.79 4.05 12.58
CA THR A 89 -2.53 4.13 11.80
C THR A 89 -2.64 3.58 10.39
N GLU A 90 -3.60 2.69 10.11
CA GLU A 90 -3.64 1.96 8.85
C GLU A 90 -3.85 2.89 7.66
N ARG A 91 -4.69 3.92 7.81
CA ARG A 91 -4.91 4.96 6.79
C ARG A 91 -3.60 5.63 6.38
N GLY A 92 -2.87 6.20 7.35
CA GLY A 92 -1.56 6.82 7.08
C GLY A 92 -0.54 5.85 6.48
N LEU A 93 -0.58 4.57 6.89
CA LEU A 93 0.28 3.54 6.31
C LEU A 93 -0.09 3.20 4.86
N ARG A 94 -1.38 3.17 4.51
CA ARG A 94 -1.87 2.99 3.13
C ARG A 94 -1.46 4.18 2.26
N GLU A 95 -1.72 5.40 2.71
CA GLU A 95 -1.33 6.64 2.03
C GLU A 95 0.18 6.67 1.75
N SER A 96 1.02 6.34 2.74
CA SER A 96 2.47 6.28 2.56
C SER A 96 2.89 5.22 1.53
N LYS A 97 2.26 4.04 1.54
CA LYS A 97 2.58 2.98 0.57
C LYS A 97 2.15 3.33 -0.85
N VAL A 98 1.01 4.01 -1.00
CA VAL A 98 0.56 4.53 -2.30
C VAL A 98 1.55 5.59 -2.79
N ALA A 99 1.99 6.52 -1.94
CA ALA A 99 2.99 7.51 -2.29
C ALA A 99 4.31 6.86 -2.76
N ASP A 100 4.81 5.86 -2.04
CA ASP A 100 6.01 5.12 -2.42
C ASP A 100 5.83 4.37 -3.76
N ALA A 101 4.65 3.77 -3.98
CA ALA A 101 4.31 3.10 -5.23
C ALA A 101 4.30 4.07 -6.43
N MET A 102 3.77 5.29 -6.23
CA MET A 102 3.78 6.33 -7.26
C MET A 102 5.20 6.75 -7.63
N VAL A 103 6.11 6.88 -6.65
CA VAL A 103 7.54 7.14 -6.91
C VAL A 103 8.16 6.05 -7.77
N VAL A 104 7.82 4.78 -7.52
CA VAL A 104 8.30 3.65 -8.33
C VAL A 104 7.79 3.74 -9.77
N LEU A 105 6.49 4.01 -9.97
CA LEU A 105 5.90 4.14 -11.31
C LEU A 105 6.53 5.29 -12.11
N GLU A 106 6.69 6.46 -11.49
CA GLU A 106 7.35 7.61 -12.09
C GLU A 106 8.79 7.28 -12.49
N THR A 107 9.52 6.58 -11.61
CA THR A 107 10.91 6.19 -11.86
C THR A 107 11.05 5.18 -13.01
N LEU A 108 10.08 4.28 -13.18
CA LEU A 108 10.08 3.30 -14.27
C LEU A 108 9.79 3.94 -15.63
N GLY A 109 9.03 5.04 -15.68
CA GLY A 109 8.71 5.76 -16.91
C GLY A 109 7.99 4.92 -17.97
N VAL A 110 7.34 3.83 -17.55
CA VAL A 110 6.60 2.94 -18.45
C VAL A 110 5.22 3.55 -18.67
N PRO A 111 4.80 3.80 -19.92
CA PRO A 111 3.45 4.30 -20.20
C PRO A 111 2.38 3.33 -19.68
N ASP A 112 1.17 3.85 -19.45
CA ASP A 112 0.00 3.01 -19.23
C ASP A 112 -0.31 2.30 -20.55
N ASP A 113 0.32 1.15 -20.78
CA ASP A 113 -0.05 0.23 -21.84
C ASP A 113 -1.36 -0.47 -21.46
N GLU A 114 -2.45 0.30 -21.48
CA GLU A 114 -3.80 -0.25 -21.55
C GLU A 114 -4.27 -0.18 -23.01
N GLN A 115 -4.63 -1.35 -23.54
CA GLN A 115 -5.33 -1.62 -24.81
C GLN A 115 -4.44 -2.02 -26.00
N GLY A 116 -4.15 -3.33 -26.07
CA GLY A 116 -4.05 -4.10 -27.31
C GLY A 116 -5.10 -5.20 -27.30
#